data_AF-B9TD70-F1
#
_entry.id   AF-B9TD70-F1
#
_cell.length_a   1.000
_cell.length_b   1.000
_cell.length_c   1.000
_cell.angle_alpha   90.00
_cell.angle_beta   90.00
_cell.angle_gamma   90.00
#
_symmetry.space_group_name_H-M   'P 1'
#
loop_
_entity.id
_entity.type
_entity.pdbx_description
1 polymer ?
#
loop_
_entity_poly.entity_id
_entity_poly.type
_entity_poly.pdbx_seq_one_letter_code
_entity_poly.pdbx_strand_id
1 'polypeptide(L)'
;MEDADVFLGVSGPGVLSQADVQRMKPQPIVFTLANPEPELRPELVREVAPDAIIATGRSDYPNQINNALCFPYLFRAALDSGATTINQEMKRACVVALADMARSDARFSKDYIVPGLLDPRLLSGVTPKIATAAYRSGVARKQLVELEYADDLKDLAESLL
;
A
#
# COMPACT_ATOMS: atom_id res chain seq x y z
N MET A 1 8.76 18.11 15.65
CA MET A 1 7.73 17.86 14.64
C MET A 1 7.13 19.15 14.08
N GLU A 2 7.83 20.28 14.24
CA GLU A 2 7.34 21.60 13.85
C GLU A 2 7.02 21.65 12.35
N ASP A 3 5.83 22.13 12.00
CA ASP A 3 5.35 22.38 10.63
C ASP A 3 5.46 21.18 9.66
N ALA A 4 5.61 19.96 10.18
CA ALA A 4 5.70 18.78 9.34
C ALA A 4 4.34 18.43 8.72
N ASP A 5 4.32 18.09 7.44
CA ASP A 5 3.14 17.57 6.73
C ASP A 5 2.95 16.06 6.98
N VAL A 6 4.05 15.34 7.17
CA VAL A 6 4.07 13.87 7.25
C VAL A 6 4.99 13.41 8.39
N PHE A 7 4.50 12.46 9.17
CA PHE A 7 5.30 11.60 10.04
C PHE A 7 5.25 10.16 9.51
N LEU A 8 6.42 9.52 9.38
CA LEU A 8 6.55 8.11 8.99
C LEU A 8 7.38 7.36 10.03
N GLY A 9 6.70 6.69 10.94
CA GLY A 9 7.28 5.81 11.96
C GLY A 9 7.39 4.37 11.46
N VAL A 10 8.60 3.80 11.56
CA VAL A 10 8.92 2.39 11.28
C VAL A 10 9.85 1.82 12.35
N SER A 11 9.66 2.26 13.60
CA SER A 11 10.58 2.11 14.71
C SER A 11 9.97 1.26 15.84
N GLY A 12 9.67 1.87 17.00
CA GLY A 12 9.07 1.22 18.16
C GLY A 12 8.02 2.11 18.85
N PRO A 13 7.43 1.68 19.96
CA PRO A 13 6.41 2.45 20.67
C PRO A 13 6.99 3.67 21.41
N GLY A 14 6.19 4.74 21.55
CA GLY A 14 6.49 5.90 22.39
C GLY A 14 7.44 6.94 21.78
N VAL A 15 7.78 6.81 20.49
CA VAL A 15 8.70 7.72 19.78
C VAL A 15 7.98 8.96 19.22
N LEU A 16 6.64 8.91 19.14
CA LEU A 16 5.78 10.02 18.79
C LEU A 16 4.85 10.34 19.96
N SER A 17 4.74 11.61 20.33
CA SER A 17 3.82 12.07 21.38
C SER A 17 2.67 12.92 20.81
N GLN A 18 1.60 13.12 21.57
CA GLN A 18 0.52 14.06 21.20
C GLN A 18 1.05 15.50 21.03
N ALA A 19 2.01 15.91 21.85
CA ALA A 19 2.65 17.22 21.75
C ALA A 19 3.49 17.37 20.47
N ASP A 20 4.01 16.28 19.91
CA ASP A 20 4.64 16.29 18.60
C ASP A 20 3.60 16.46 17.49
N VAL A 21 2.50 15.70 17.54
CA VAL A 21 1.41 15.81 16.54
C VAL A 21 0.78 17.21 16.55
N GLN A 22 0.59 17.84 17.71
CA GLN A 22 0.04 19.20 17.82
C GLN A 22 0.89 20.27 17.13
N ARG A 23 2.19 20.03 16.96
CA ARG A 23 3.12 20.96 16.29
C ARG A 23 3.24 20.70 14.79
N MET A 24 2.55 19.69 14.26
CA MET A 24 2.44 19.45 12.82
C MET A 24 1.48 20.46 12.18
N LYS A 25 1.51 20.51 10.85
CA LYS A 25 0.53 21.30 10.09
C LYS A 25 -0.90 20.75 10.25
N PRO A 26 -1.93 21.56 9.92
CA PRO A 26 -3.30 21.08 9.85
C PRO A 26 -3.45 19.88 8.92
N GLN A 27 -4.29 18.92 9.31
CA GLN A 27 -4.56 17.67 8.55
C GLN A 27 -3.29 16.86 8.19
N PRO A 28 -2.43 16.55 9.18
CA PRO A 28 -1.17 15.86 8.90
C PRO A 28 -1.39 14.41 8.47
N ILE A 29 -0.41 13.84 7.76
CA ILE A 29 -0.34 12.39 7.50
C ILE A 29 0.54 11.76 8.58
N VAL A 30 -0.02 10.86 9.38
CA VAL A 30 0.66 10.26 10.53
C VAL A 30 0.66 8.74 10.37
N PHE A 31 1.78 8.20 9.88
CA PHE A 31 1.96 6.76 9.73
C PHE A 31 2.76 6.23 10.92
N THR A 32 2.14 5.39 11.74
CA THR A 32 2.74 4.76 12.93
C THR A 32 2.78 3.25 12.73
N LEU A 33 3.81 2.77 12.03
CA LEU A 33 3.85 1.43 11.45
C LEU A 33 4.59 0.39 12.31
N ALA A 34 5.09 0.78 13.50
CA ALA A 34 5.66 -0.18 14.43
C ALA A 34 4.64 -1.26 14.84
N ASN A 35 5.13 -2.49 15.04
CA ASN A 35 4.33 -3.65 15.46
C ASN A 35 4.93 -4.29 16.72
N PRO A 36 4.11 -4.90 17.60
CA PRO A 36 2.64 -4.90 17.59
C PRO A 36 2.02 -3.59 18.12
N GLU A 37 2.83 -2.76 18.78
CA GLU A 37 2.42 -1.48 19.34
C GLU A 37 2.99 -0.34 18.48
N PRO A 38 2.15 0.55 17.93
CA PRO A 38 2.59 1.65 17.08
C PRO A 38 3.37 2.72 17.87
N GLU A 39 4.08 3.61 17.16
CA GLU A 39 4.77 4.76 17.76
C GLU A 39 3.83 5.61 18.64
N LEU A 40 2.60 5.81 18.16
CA LEU A 40 1.48 6.42 18.86
C LEU A 40 0.19 5.80 18.34
N ARG A 41 -0.73 5.46 19.24
CA ARG A 41 -2.01 4.86 18.85
C ARG A 41 -2.91 5.86 18.11
N PRO A 42 -3.71 5.40 17.12
CA PRO A 42 -4.61 6.29 16.36
C PRO A 42 -5.57 7.13 17.21
N GLU A 43 -6.04 6.60 18.34
CA GLU A 43 -6.96 7.32 19.23
C GLU A 43 -6.29 8.58 19.80
N LEU A 44 -5.04 8.46 20.23
CA LEU A 44 -4.26 9.58 20.77
C LEU A 44 -3.92 10.62 19.70
N VAL A 45 -3.67 10.17 18.46
CA VAL A 45 -3.51 11.09 17.32
C VAL A 45 -4.81 11.86 17.07
N ARG A 46 -5.96 11.16 17.03
CA ARG A 46 -7.27 11.77 16.76
C ARG A 46 -7.72 12.78 17.82
N GLU A 47 -7.33 12.60 19.08
CA GLU A 47 -7.61 13.56 20.16
C GLU A 47 -7.02 14.94 19.89
N VAL A 48 -5.88 15.03 19.19
CA VAL A 48 -5.19 16.31 18.92
C VAL A 48 -5.20 16.73 17.46
N ALA A 49 -5.45 15.80 16.54
CA ALA A 49 -5.54 16.03 15.11
C ALA A 49 -6.71 15.20 14.52
N PRO A 50 -7.97 15.62 14.73
CA PRO A 50 -9.16 14.84 14.35
C PRO A 50 -9.30 14.61 12.84
N ASP A 51 -8.63 15.42 12.03
CA ASP A 51 -8.61 15.32 10.56
C ASP A 51 -7.31 14.78 9.98
N ALA A 52 -6.42 14.25 10.82
CA ALA A 52 -5.23 13.57 10.34
C ALA A 52 -5.59 12.32 9.50
N ILE A 53 -4.79 12.06 8.47
CA ILE A 53 -4.77 10.75 7.81
C ILE A 53 -3.85 9.87 8.62
N ILE A 54 -4.38 8.79 9.19
CA ILE A 54 -3.64 7.92 10.09
C ILE A 54 -3.54 6.53 9.48
N ALA A 55 -2.36 5.94 9.51
CA ALA A 55 -2.13 4.57 9.05
C ALA A 55 -1.25 3.80 10.03
N THR A 56 -1.51 2.50 10.19
CA THR A 56 -0.74 1.64 11.10
C THR A 56 -0.38 0.32 10.43
N GLY A 57 0.47 -0.49 11.07
CA GLY A 57 0.73 -1.87 10.64
C GLY A 57 -0.37 -2.86 11.03
N ARG A 58 -1.30 -2.47 11.91
CA ARG A 58 -2.27 -3.39 12.52
C ARG A 58 -3.55 -3.49 11.71
N SER A 59 -4.15 -4.68 11.71
CA SER A 59 -5.37 -4.99 10.94
C SER A 59 -6.67 -4.54 11.60
N ASP A 60 -6.63 -4.22 12.90
CA ASP A 60 -7.78 -3.73 13.66
C ASP A 60 -8.02 -2.22 13.48
N TYR A 61 -7.15 -1.52 12.74
CA TYR A 61 -7.29 -0.11 12.41
C TYR A 61 -7.55 0.13 10.91
N PRO A 62 -8.20 1.26 10.54
CA PRO A 62 -8.23 1.72 9.16
C PRO A 62 -6.82 1.93 8.59
N ASN A 63 -6.71 1.97 7.26
CA ASN A 63 -5.46 2.23 6.55
C ASN A 63 -4.30 1.30 6.99
N GLN A 64 -4.54 -0.01 7.08
CA GLN A 64 -3.47 -0.95 7.37
C GLN A 64 -2.41 -0.94 6.26
N ILE A 65 -1.18 -0.55 6.59
CA ILE A 65 -0.02 -0.64 5.69
C ILE A 65 0.70 -1.95 6.00
N ASN A 66 0.60 -2.90 5.07
CA ASN A 66 1.19 -4.22 5.22
C ASN A 66 1.83 -4.66 3.90
N ASN A 67 3.01 -5.30 4.00
CA ASN A 67 3.75 -5.80 2.84
C ASN A 67 2.99 -6.87 2.03
N ALA A 68 1.97 -7.50 2.63
CA ALA A 68 1.06 -8.44 1.98
C ALA A 68 0.26 -7.80 0.83
N LEU A 69 0.15 -6.47 0.77
CA LEU A 69 -0.38 -5.76 -0.38
C LEU A 69 0.56 -5.74 -1.60
N CYS A 70 1.84 -6.11 -1.42
CA CYS A 70 2.86 -5.98 -2.46
C CYS A 70 3.47 -7.32 -2.84
N PHE A 71 3.99 -8.09 -1.87
CA PHE A 71 4.83 -9.25 -2.19
C PHE A 71 4.11 -10.31 -3.04
N PRO A 72 2.84 -10.72 -2.80
CA PRO A 72 2.21 -11.77 -3.59
C PRO A 72 2.17 -11.41 -5.08
N TYR A 73 1.84 -10.16 -5.38
CA TYR A 73 1.67 -9.64 -6.73
C TYR A 73 3.00 -9.36 -7.43
N LEU A 74 3.99 -8.84 -6.68
CA LEU A 74 5.36 -8.70 -7.19
C LEU A 74 5.96 -10.05 -7.59
N PHE A 75 5.81 -11.07 -6.74
CA PHE A 75 6.30 -12.41 -7.04
C PHE A 75 5.53 -13.05 -8.19
N ARG A 76 4.19 -12.95 -8.20
CA ARG A 76 3.36 -13.49 -9.30
C ARG A 76 3.78 -12.91 -10.64
N ALA A 77 3.91 -11.59 -10.75
CA ALA A 77 4.33 -10.92 -11.97
C ALA A 77 5.76 -11.31 -12.39
N ALA A 78 6.69 -11.39 -11.42
CA ALA A 78 8.07 -11.76 -11.69
C ALA A 78 8.18 -13.19 -12.23
N LEU A 79 7.47 -14.13 -11.63
CA LEU A 79 7.47 -15.54 -12.03
C LEU A 79 6.83 -15.75 -13.40
N ASP A 80 5.64 -15.19 -13.62
CA ASP A 80 4.89 -15.39 -14.87
C ASP A 80 5.58 -14.76 -16.10
N SER A 81 6.28 -13.63 -15.89
CA SER A 81 7.02 -12.93 -16.95
C SER A 81 8.47 -13.42 -17.12
N GLY A 82 8.94 -14.31 -16.24
CA GLY A 82 10.31 -14.79 -16.23
C GLY A 82 11.34 -13.70 -15.92
N ALA A 83 10.97 -12.75 -15.05
CA ALA A 83 11.84 -11.66 -14.63
C ALA A 83 13.13 -12.17 -13.95
N THR A 84 14.26 -11.57 -14.28
CA THR A 84 15.57 -11.90 -13.69
C THR A 84 15.78 -11.22 -12.34
N THR A 85 15.03 -10.17 -12.04
CA THR A 85 15.07 -9.43 -10.77
C THR A 85 13.78 -8.63 -10.56
N ILE A 86 13.47 -8.29 -9.30
CA ILE A 86 12.42 -7.33 -8.94
C ILE A 86 13.07 -5.95 -8.78
N ASN A 87 12.95 -5.11 -9.80
CA ASN A 87 13.60 -3.78 -9.84
C ASN A 87 12.70 -2.65 -9.31
N GLN A 88 13.20 -1.41 -9.38
CA GLN A 88 12.45 -0.23 -8.92
C GLN A 88 11.22 0.08 -9.77
N GLU A 89 11.25 -0.14 -11.08
CA GLU A 89 10.09 0.07 -11.96
C GLU A 89 8.93 -0.86 -11.58
N MET A 90 9.23 -2.13 -11.26
CA MET A 90 8.24 -3.08 -10.76
C MET A 90 7.64 -2.64 -9.42
N LYS A 91 8.48 -2.20 -8.47
CA LYS A 91 8.02 -1.70 -7.17
C LYS A 91 7.16 -0.45 -7.32
N ARG A 92 7.57 0.47 -8.20
CA ARG A 92 6.82 1.69 -8.51
C ARG A 92 5.47 1.37 -9.14
N ALA A 93 5.42 0.46 -10.11
CA ALA A 93 4.17 0.01 -10.72
C ALA A 93 3.22 -0.61 -9.69
N CYS A 94 3.74 -1.41 -8.77
CA CYS A 94 2.97 -1.97 -7.67
C CYS A 94 2.30 -0.90 -6.80
N VAL A 95 3.07 0.08 -6.29
CA VAL A 95 2.51 1.12 -5.40
C VAL A 95 1.58 2.08 -6.12
N VAL A 96 1.84 2.39 -7.39
CA VAL A 96 0.93 3.22 -8.21
C VAL A 96 -0.39 2.49 -8.46
N ALA A 97 -0.35 1.20 -8.80
CA ALA A 97 -1.55 0.41 -9.00
C ALA A 97 -2.44 0.33 -7.74
N LEU A 98 -1.83 0.15 -6.56
CA LEU A 98 -2.54 0.15 -5.29
C LEU A 98 -3.17 1.51 -4.97
N ALA A 99 -2.44 2.60 -5.21
CA ALA A 99 -2.92 3.96 -4.98
C ALA A 99 -4.08 4.31 -5.93
N ASP A 100 -3.98 3.96 -7.21
CA ASP A 100 -5.04 4.17 -8.20
C ASP A 100 -6.29 3.35 -7.85
N MET A 101 -6.10 2.11 -7.41
CA MET A 101 -7.20 1.26 -6.93
C MET A 101 -7.94 1.91 -5.76
N ALA A 102 -7.21 2.37 -4.72
CA ALA A 102 -7.82 3.06 -3.59
C ALA A 102 -8.56 4.33 -4.04
N ARG A 103 -7.94 5.17 -4.89
CA ARG A 103 -8.51 6.43 -5.37
C ARG A 103 -9.75 6.26 -6.23
N SER A 104 -9.85 5.16 -6.96
CA SER A 104 -11.03 4.83 -7.77
C SER A 104 -12.20 4.29 -6.95
N ASP A 105 -11.97 3.92 -5.69
CA ASP A 105 -12.99 3.37 -4.80
C ASP A 105 -13.87 4.50 -4.21
N ALA A 106 -15.18 4.30 -4.19
CA ALA A 106 -16.12 5.26 -3.61
C ALA A 106 -15.88 5.51 -2.11
N ARG A 107 -15.17 4.61 -1.42
CA ARG A 107 -14.80 4.75 0.00
C ARG A 107 -13.58 5.66 0.23
N PHE A 108 -12.87 6.06 -0.83
CA PHE A 108 -11.64 6.85 -0.73
C PHE A 108 -11.83 8.09 0.15
N SER A 109 -11.11 8.12 1.26
CA SER A 109 -11.27 9.12 2.32
C SER A 109 -10.07 9.08 3.26
N LYS A 110 -10.03 9.94 4.30
CA LYS A 110 -8.96 9.93 5.31
C LYS A 110 -8.82 8.59 6.05
N ASP A 111 -9.91 7.80 6.11
CA ASP A 111 -9.95 6.48 6.75
C ASP A 111 -9.88 5.31 5.73
N TYR A 112 -9.70 5.59 4.43
CA TYR A 112 -9.48 4.58 3.39
C TYR A 112 -8.58 5.13 2.27
N ILE A 113 -7.26 4.96 2.43
CA ILE A 113 -6.22 5.43 1.49
C ILE A 113 -5.51 4.30 0.75
N VAL A 114 -5.77 3.05 1.15
CA VAL A 114 -5.11 1.83 0.67
C VAL A 114 -6.14 0.69 0.64
N PRO A 115 -6.15 -0.19 -0.37
CA PRO A 115 -7.06 -1.33 -0.40
C PRO A 115 -6.80 -2.29 0.77
N GLY A 116 -7.83 -3.04 1.15
CA GLY A 116 -7.72 -4.08 2.17
C GLY A 116 -7.00 -5.32 1.64
N LEU A 117 -6.40 -6.10 2.54
CA LEU A 117 -5.62 -7.30 2.19
C LEU A 117 -6.39 -8.37 1.42
N LEU A 118 -7.71 -8.41 1.58
CA LEU A 118 -8.61 -9.38 0.94
C LEU A 118 -9.39 -8.77 -0.23
N ASP A 119 -8.94 -7.62 -0.73
CA ASP A 119 -9.60 -7.00 -1.88
C ASP A 119 -9.40 -7.87 -3.14
N PRO A 120 -10.47 -8.43 -3.73
CA PRO A 120 -10.36 -9.38 -4.83
C PRO A 120 -9.78 -8.75 -6.10
N ARG A 121 -9.78 -7.41 -6.19
CA ARG A 121 -9.23 -6.67 -7.32
C ARG A 121 -7.70 -6.67 -7.33
N LEU A 122 -7.04 -7.02 -6.23
CA LEU A 122 -5.58 -6.91 -6.12
C LEU A 122 -4.86 -7.77 -7.15
N LEU A 123 -5.28 -9.02 -7.36
CA LEU A 123 -4.57 -9.94 -8.25
C LEU A 123 -4.58 -9.43 -9.70
N SER A 124 -5.77 -9.17 -10.26
CA SER A 124 -5.94 -8.73 -11.65
C SER A 124 -5.66 -7.23 -11.85
N GLY A 125 -5.78 -6.40 -10.81
CA GLY A 125 -5.57 -4.95 -10.90
C GLY A 125 -4.11 -4.50 -10.72
N VAL A 126 -3.30 -5.26 -9.98
CA VAL A 126 -1.91 -4.88 -9.62
C VAL A 126 -0.89 -5.68 -10.41
N THR A 127 -1.03 -7.00 -10.48
CA THR A 127 -0.04 -7.92 -11.06
C THR A 127 0.28 -7.60 -12.54
N PRO A 128 -0.70 -7.33 -13.42
CA PRO A 128 -0.41 -7.05 -14.84
C PRO A 128 0.40 -5.77 -15.06
N LYS A 129 0.20 -4.76 -14.21
CA LYS A 129 0.96 -3.50 -14.25
C LYS A 129 2.42 -3.72 -13.87
N ILE A 130 2.67 -4.59 -12.88
CA ILE A 130 4.02 -4.98 -12.49
C ILE A 130 4.70 -5.77 -13.61
N ALA A 131 4.01 -6.73 -14.24
CA ALA A 131 4.56 -7.51 -15.34
C ALA A 131 4.92 -6.63 -16.55
N THR A 132 4.05 -5.66 -16.85
CA THR A 132 4.30 -4.65 -17.89
C THR A 132 5.55 -3.82 -17.59
N ALA A 133 5.73 -3.40 -16.33
CA ALA A 133 6.93 -2.69 -15.90
C ALA A 133 8.19 -3.57 -15.97
N ALA A 134 8.09 -4.85 -15.63
CA ALA A 134 9.19 -5.82 -15.73
C ALA A 134 9.66 -5.98 -17.19
N TYR A 135 8.72 -6.06 -18.15
CA TYR A 135 9.05 -6.13 -19.57
C TYR A 135 9.64 -4.83 -20.09
N ARG A 136 9.01 -3.68 -19.80
CA ARG A 136 9.49 -2.36 -20.26
C ARG A 136 10.88 -2.01 -19.75
N SER A 137 11.23 -2.44 -18.54
CA SER A 137 12.56 -2.23 -17.95
C SER A 137 13.61 -3.26 -18.37
N GLY A 138 13.24 -4.22 -19.23
CA GLY A 138 14.17 -5.21 -19.80
C GLY A 138 14.56 -6.35 -18.86
N VAL A 139 13.93 -6.48 -17.69
CA VAL A 139 14.24 -7.56 -16.73
C VAL A 139 13.40 -8.82 -16.98
N ALA A 140 12.26 -8.71 -17.67
CA ALA A 140 11.41 -9.84 -18.04
C ALA A 140 11.80 -10.48 -19.38
N ARG A 141 11.69 -11.81 -19.45
CA ARG A 141 11.96 -12.60 -20.65
C ARG A 141 10.73 -12.76 -21.55
N LYS A 142 9.53 -12.62 -20.98
CA LYS A 142 8.26 -12.76 -21.67
C LYS A 142 7.46 -11.46 -21.54
N GLN A 143 6.92 -10.98 -22.66
CA GLN A 143 5.89 -9.94 -22.63
C GLN A 143 4.54 -10.59 -22.30
N LEU A 144 3.87 -10.08 -21.28
CA LEU A 144 2.47 -10.38 -20.99
C LEU A 144 1.65 -9.17 -21.42
N VAL A 145 0.62 -9.39 -22.25
CA VAL A 145 -0.28 -8.33 -22.69
C VAL A 145 -1.15 -7.93 -21.50
N GLU A 146 -1.09 -6.66 -21.06
CA GLU A 146 -1.64 -6.23 -19.76
C GLU A 146 -3.12 -6.61 -19.58
N LEU A 147 -3.96 -6.38 -20.60
CA LEU A 147 -5.40 -6.65 -20.52
C LEU A 147 -5.71 -8.15 -20.52
N GLU A 148 -5.12 -8.92 -21.44
CA GLU A 148 -5.31 -10.38 -21.50
C GLU A 148 -4.84 -11.05 -20.22
N TYR A 149 -3.69 -10.63 -19.69
CA TYR A 149 -3.16 -11.18 -18.44
C TYR A 149 -3.99 -10.76 -17.21
N ALA A 150 -4.62 -9.58 -17.24
CA ALA A 150 -5.57 -9.18 -16.19
C ALA A 150 -6.81 -10.09 -16.18
N ASP A 151 -7.33 -10.44 -17.36
CA ASP A 151 -8.47 -11.34 -17.50
C ASP A 151 -8.13 -12.76 -17.05
N ASP A 152 -6.99 -13.32 -17.47
CA ASP A 152 -6.49 -14.64 -17.00
C ASP A 152 -6.39 -14.71 -15.46
N LEU A 153 -5.92 -13.64 -14.83
CA LEU A 153 -5.77 -13.55 -13.39
C LEU A 153 -7.10 -13.39 -12.66
N LYS A 154 -8.11 -12.83 -13.32
CA LYS A 154 -9.46 -12.73 -12.77
C LYS A 154 -10.09 -14.12 -12.65
N ASP A 155 -9.98 -14.93 -13.70
CA ASP A 155 -10.46 -16.32 -13.68
C ASP A 155 -9.75 -17.15 -12.60
N LEU A 156 -8.44 -16.94 -12.43
CA LEU A 156 -7.69 -17.56 -11.34
C LEU A 156 -8.20 -17.10 -9.95
N ALA A 157 -8.43 -15.81 -9.75
CA ALA A 157 -8.93 -15.30 -8.47
C ALA A 157 -10.28 -15.91 -8.10
N GLU A 158 -11.18 -16.06 -9.08
CA GLU A 158 -12.49 -16.70 -8.89
C GLU A 158 -12.36 -18.18 -8.54
N SER A 159 -11.33 -18.89 -9.06
CA SER A 159 -11.10 -20.31 -8.75
C SER A 159 -10.49 -20.59 -7.37
N LEU A 160 -9.94 -19.57 -6.69
CA LEU A 160 -9.27 -19.69 -5.39
C LEU A 160 -10.20 -19.39 -4.21
N LEU A 161 -11.43 -18.95 -4.48
CA LEU A 161 -12.49 -18.64 -3.50
C LEU A 161 -13.56 -19.73 -3.50
#